data_AF-A0A2E0SAW7-F1
#
_entry.id   AF-A0A2E0SAW7-F1
#
_cell.length_a   1.000
_cell.length_b   1.000
_cell.length_c   1.000
_cell.angle_alpha   90.00
_cell.angle_beta   90.00
_cell.angle_gamma   90.00
#
_symmetry.space_group_name_H-M   'P 1'
#
loop_
_entity.id
_entity.type
_entity.pdbx_description
1 polymer ?
#
loop_
_entity_poly.entity_id
_entity_poly.type
_entity_poly.pdbx_seq_one_letter_code
_entity_poly.pdbx_strand_id
1 'polypeptide(L)'
;MTDNSNEKLDHLWLLTKALYRGSFLGFLLTLLFLPFLFMIDQTYTWHNAIVPLERTTYNAMMFGSVAILKILVIVFLLLPAMGLHWTIVKQQRQKRAD
;
A
#
# COMPACT_ATOMS: atom_id res chain seq x y z
N MET A 1 9.93 -35.08 -10.02
CA MET A 1 10.45 -33.70 -9.85
C MET A 1 9.40 -32.60 -10.01
N THR A 2 8.11 -32.93 -10.20
CA THR A 2 7.01 -31.97 -10.38
C THR A 2 6.49 -31.36 -9.07
N ASP A 3 6.60 -32.09 -7.95
CA ASP A 3 5.99 -31.75 -6.66
C ASP A 3 6.55 -30.45 -6.04
N ASN A 4 7.88 -30.34 -5.93
CA ASN A 4 8.57 -29.15 -5.41
C ASN A 4 8.24 -27.85 -6.17
N SER A 5 7.91 -27.94 -7.46
CA SER A 5 7.60 -26.76 -8.27
C SER A 5 6.20 -26.21 -7.99
N ASN A 6 5.26 -27.09 -7.64
CA ASN A 6 3.88 -26.70 -7.34
C ASN A 6 3.81 -26.08 -5.95
N GLU A 7 4.49 -26.66 -4.97
CA GLU A 7 4.56 -26.12 -3.60
C GLU A 7 5.17 -24.71 -3.56
N LYS A 8 6.22 -24.47 -4.35
CA LYS A 8 6.83 -23.14 -4.49
C LYS A 8 5.89 -22.12 -5.16
N LEU A 9 5.11 -22.54 -6.16
CA LEU A 9 4.10 -21.71 -6.81
C LEU A 9 2.96 -21.35 -5.84
N ASP A 10 2.53 -22.30 -5.01
CA ASP A 10 1.49 -22.09 -4.01
C ASP A 10 1.94 -21.10 -2.92
N HIS A 11 3.19 -21.21 -2.46
CA HIS A 11 3.77 -20.23 -1.54
C HIS A 11 3.84 -18.82 -2.15
N LEU A 12 4.30 -18.70 -3.39
CA LEU A 12 4.34 -17.42 -4.09
C LEU A 12 2.93 -16.83 -4.28
N TRP A 13 1.94 -17.68 -4.56
CA TRP A 13 0.55 -17.27 -4.71
C TRP A 13 -0.06 -16.77 -3.40
N LEU A 14 0.26 -17.43 -2.28
CA LEU A 14 -0.15 -17.00 -0.95
C LEU A 14 0.48 -15.64 -0.60
N LEU A 15 1.77 -15.45 -0.92
CA LEU A 15 2.47 -14.18 -0.77
C LEU A 15 1.82 -13.07 -1.61
N THR A 16 1.54 -13.33 -2.88
CA THR A 16 0.85 -12.39 -3.77
C THR A 16 -0.52 -11.97 -3.21
N LYS A 17 -1.32 -12.92 -2.72
CA LYS A 17 -2.61 -12.62 -2.08
C LYS A 17 -2.45 -11.77 -0.82
N ALA A 18 -1.46 -12.09 0.02
CA ALA A 18 -1.17 -11.32 1.22
C ALA A 18 -0.76 -9.88 0.87
N LEU A 19 0.07 -9.69 -0.16
CA LEU A 19 0.47 -8.36 -0.64
C LEU A 19 -0.73 -7.57 -1.17
N TYR A 20 -1.62 -8.15 -1.99
CA TYR A 20 -2.83 -7.46 -2.43
C TYR A 20 -3.76 -7.08 -1.29
N ARG A 21 -3.95 -7.97 -0.31
CA ARG A 21 -4.74 -7.67 0.90
C ARG A 21 -4.10 -6.55 1.71
N GLY A 22 -2.78 -6.61 1.87
CA GLY A 22 -1.99 -5.56 2.52
C GLY A 22 -2.13 -4.21 1.80
N SER A 23 -2.03 -4.20 0.46
CA SER A 23 -2.26 -2.99 -0.34
C SER A 23 -3.66 -2.43 -0.15
N PHE A 24 -4.68 -3.29 -0.21
CA PHE A 24 -6.07 -2.88 -0.02
C PHE A 24 -6.29 -2.28 1.37
N LEU A 25 -5.80 -2.94 2.42
CA LEU A 25 -5.86 -2.42 3.79
C LEU A 25 -5.08 -1.11 3.93
N GLY A 26 -3.89 -1.00 3.33
CA GLY A 26 -3.10 0.22 3.33
C GLY A 26 -3.84 1.39 2.68
N PHE A 27 -4.47 1.18 1.53
CA PHE A 27 -5.29 2.21 0.89
C PHE A 27 -6.52 2.56 1.72
N LEU A 28 -7.20 1.56 2.30
CA LEU A 28 -8.35 1.79 3.17
C LEU A 28 -7.95 2.65 4.39
N LEU A 29 -6.79 2.38 4.98
CA LEU A 29 -6.26 3.14 6.11
C LEU A 29 -5.93 4.58 5.70
N THR A 30 -5.37 4.81 4.51
CA THR A 30 -5.18 6.18 3.99
C THR A 30 -6.50 6.90 3.70
N LEU A 31 -7.56 6.18 3.34
CA LEU A 31 -8.91 6.71 3.17
C LEU A 31 -9.57 7.07 4.50
N LEU A 32 -9.35 6.28 5.55
CA LEU A 32 -9.80 6.60 6.91
C LEU A 32 -9.08 7.83 7.48
N PHE A 33 -7.88 8.15 6.97
CA PHE A 33 -7.16 9.37 7.35
C PHE A 33 -7.65 10.63 6.63
N LEU A 34 -8.44 10.49 5.56
CA LEU A 34 -9.01 11.62 4.82
C LEU A 34 -9.88 12.55 5.70
N PRO A 35 -10.82 12.08 6.54
CA PRO A 35 -11.59 12.96 7.42
C PRO A 35 -10.73 13.79 8.40
N PHE A 36 -9.57 13.27 8.82
CA PHE A 36 -8.62 14.06 9.62
C PHE A 36 -8.00 15.22 8.84
N LEU A 37 -7.83 15.07 7.52
CA LEU A 37 -7.48 16.18 6.62
C LEU A 37 -8.63 17.17 6.40
N PHE A 38 -9.89 16.80 6.68
CA PHE A 38 -11.01 17.74 6.58
C PHE A 38 -11.34 18.43 7.91
N MET A 39 -10.92 17.85 9.03
CA MET A 39 -10.98 18.47 10.37
C MET A 39 -9.77 19.37 10.69
N ILE A 40 -9.03 19.80 9.66
CA ILE A 40 -7.79 20.59 9.77
C ILE A 40 -7.94 21.78 10.72
N ASP A 41 -9.10 22.44 10.81
CA ASP A 41 -9.23 23.63 11.66
C ASP A 41 -9.17 23.32 13.16
N GLN A 42 -9.76 22.19 13.57
CA GLN A 42 -9.69 21.77 14.96
C GLN A 42 -8.30 21.22 15.27
N THR A 43 -7.78 20.32 14.42
CA THR A 43 -6.47 19.71 14.62
C THR A 43 -5.31 20.70 14.52
N TYR A 44 -5.40 21.70 13.64
CA TYR A 44 -4.47 22.81 13.54
C TYR A 44 -4.45 23.62 14.83
N THR A 45 -5.62 23.94 15.41
CA THR A 45 -5.68 24.71 16.66
C THR A 45 -4.98 23.98 17.81
N TRP A 46 -5.23 22.67 17.94
CA TRP A 46 -4.56 21.82 18.94
C TRP A 46 -3.05 21.70 18.69
N HIS A 47 -2.63 21.53 17.43
CA HIS A 47 -1.22 21.42 17.07
C HIS A 47 -0.47 22.74 17.28
N ASN A 48 -1.04 23.85 16.83
CA ASN A 48 -0.43 25.19 16.91
C ASN A 48 -0.24 25.66 18.36
N ALA A 49 -1.02 25.12 19.31
CA ALA A 49 -0.82 25.33 20.74
C ALA A 49 0.45 24.65 21.30
N ILE A 50 0.97 23.63 20.62
CA ILE A 50 2.17 22.87 21.01
C ILE A 50 3.39 23.34 20.20
N VAL A 51 3.24 23.40 18.88
CA VAL A 51 4.27 23.85 17.94
C VAL A 51 3.65 24.87 16.99
N PRO A 52 3.99 26.17 17.12
CA PRO A 52 3.45 27.18 16.25
C PRO A 52 3.97 26.98 14.82
N LEU A 53 3.04 26.83 13.88
CA LEU A 53 3.33 26.58 12.47
C LEU A 53 2.33 27.35 11.62
N GLU A 54 2.80 27.91 10.51
CA GLU A 54 1.91 28.58 9.56
C GLU A 54 0.93 27.55 8.97
N ARG A 55 -0.35 27.93 8.86
CA ARG A 55 -1.43 27.03 8.41
C ARG A 55 -1.15 26.43 7.03
N THR A 56 -0.54 27.20 6.14
CA THR A 56 -0.12 26.76 4.79
C THR A 56 0.91 25.63 4.88
N THR A 57 1.94 25.80 5.71
CA THR A 57 2.98 24.80 5.96
C THR A 57 2.40 23.54 6.63
N TYR A 58 1.53 23.70 7.62
CA TYR A 58 0.87 22.58 8.29
C TYR A 58 0.04 21.74 7.31
N ASN A 59 -0.78 22.40 6.48
CA ASN A 59 -1.59 21.71 5.47
C ASN A 59 -0.70 20.97 4.47
N ALA A 60 0.35 21.62 3.97
CA ALA A 60 1.30 20.99 3.06
C ALA A 60 1.96 19.74 3.67
N MET A 61 2.34 19.78 4.95
CA MET A 61 2.90 18.63 5.67
C MET A 61 1.89 17.49 5.82
N MET A 62 0.64 17.80 6.16
CA MET A 62 -0.42 16.80 6.32
C MET A 62 -0.77 16.12 4.98
N PHE A 63 -0.91 16.90 3.90
CA PHE A 63 -1.11 16.36 2.55
C PHE A 63 0.11 15.55 2.07
N GLY A 64 1.32 16.07 2.30
CA GLY A 64 2.57 15.39 1.98
C GLY A 64 2.69 14.05 2.70
N SER A 65 2.34 13.98 3.98
CA SER A 65 2.36 12.76 4.77
C SER A 65 1.41 11.70 4.21
N VAL A 66 0.19 12.09 3.83
CA VAL A 66 -0.76 11.17 3.19
C VAL A 66 -0.28 10.72 1.82
N ALA A 67 0.34 11.60 1.03
CA ALA A 67 0.94 11.24 -0.25
C ALA A 67 2.07 10.21 -0.07
N ILE A 68 2.97 10.43 0.89
CA ILE A 68 4.06 9.51 1.22
C ILE A 68 3.51 8.14 1.62
N LEU A 69 2.51 8.09 2.51
CA LEU A 69 1.87 6.83 2.92
C LEU A 69 1.30 6.05 1.74
N LYS A 70 0.64 6.73 0.80
CA LYS A 70 0.14 6.11 -0.44
C LYS A 70 1.28 5.57 -1.31
N ILE A 71 2.35 6.33 -1.47
CA ILE A 71 3.54 5.91 -2.23
C ILE A 71 4.13 4.64 -1.62
N LEU A 72 4.26 4.57 -0.30
CA LEU A 72 4.77 3.38 0.39
C LEU A 72 3.90 2.14 0.12
N VAL A 73 2.57 2.28 0.20
CA VAL A 73 1.63 1.20 -0.13
C VAL A 73 1.78 0.75 -1.57
N ILE A 74 1.97 1.68 -2.51
CA ILE A 74 2.16 1.36 -3.93
C ILE A 74 3.48 0.62 -4.15
N VAL A 75 4.59 1.20 -3.68
CA VAL A 75 5.95 0.73 -3.97
C VAL A 75 6.26 -0.59 -3.27
N PHE A 76 5.85 -0.76 -2.02
CA PHE A 76 6.22 -1.94 -1.23
C PHE A 76 5.18 -3.06 -1.25
N LEU A 77 3.92 -2.77 -1.58
CA LEU A 77 2.86 -3.77 -1.56
C LEU A 77 2.29 -4.00 -2.96
N LEU A 78 1.78 -2.96 -3.62
CA LEU A 78 1.02 -3.13 -4.86
C LEU A 78 1.90 -3.54 -6.04
N LEU A 79 3.02 -2.85 -6.28
CA LEU A 79 3.93 -3.16 -7.37
C LEU A 79 4.53 -4.57 -7.23
N PRO A 80 5.03 -4.99 -6.05
CA PRO A 80 5.46 -6.37 -5.84
C PRO A 80 4.35 -7.40 -6.04
N ALA A 81 3.12 -7.11 -5.59
CA ALA A 81 1.97 -8.00 -5.80
C ALA A 81 1.69 -8.21 -7.29
N MET A 82 1.70 -7.13 -8.08
CA MET A 82 1.50 -7.18 -9.53
C MET A 82 2.64 -7.94 -10.23
N GLY A 83 3.89 -7.67 -9.85
CA GLY A 83 5.05 -8.37 -10.40
C GLY A 83 4.99 -9.87 -10.15
N LEU A 84 4.72 -10.29 -8.91
CA LEU A 84 4.59 -11.70 -8.54
C LEU A 84 3.38 -12.37 -9.21
N HIS A 85 2.25 -11.68 -9.30
CA HIS A 85 1.08 -12.20 -10.00
C HIS A 85 1.41 -12.49 -11.47
N TRP A 86 2.08 -11.57 -12.14
CA TRP A 86 2.49 -11.75 -13.53
C TRP A 86 3.43 -12.95 -13.69
N THR A 87 4.45 -13.07 -12.84
CA THR A 87 5.42 -14.18 -12.94
C THR A 87 4.76 -15.54 -12.71
N ILE A 88 3.85 -15.64 -11.74
CA ILE A 88 3.08 -16.87 -11.46
C ILE A 88 2.22 -17.24 -12.68
N VAL A 89 1.45 -16.29 -13.22
CA VAL A 89 0.59 -16.54 -14.40
C VAL A 89 1.42 -16.95 -15.61
N LYS A 90 2.57 -16.33 -15.82
CA LYS A 90 3.49 -16.69 -16.92
C LYS A 90 3.99 -18.13 -16.77
N GLN A 91 4.41 -18.53 -15.57
CA GLN A 91 4.88 -19.90 -15.30
C GLN A 91 3.75 -20.95 -15.45
N GLN A 92 2.53 -20.63 -15.02
CA GLN A 92 1.38 -21.51 -15.19
C GLN A 92 1.01 -21.70 -16.66
N ARG A 93 1.14 -20.66 -17.50
CA ARG A 93 0.91 -20.77 -18.94
C ARG A 93 1.95 -21.64 -19.63
N GLN A 94 3.22 -21.50 -19.27
CA GLN A 94 4.30 -22.35 -19.81
C GLN A 94 4.07 -23.82 -19.47
N LYS A 95 3.76 -24.14 -18.20
CA LYS A 95 3.42 -25.51 -17.76
C LYS A 95 2.21 -26.14 -18.45
N ARG A 96 1.32 -25.36 -19.07
CA ARG A 96 0.14 -25.88 -19.80
C ARG A 96 0.40 -26.06 -21.30
N ALA A 97 1.48 -25.47 -21.82
CA ALA A 97 1.88 -25.55 -23.22
C ALA A 97 2.90 -26.68 -23.47
N ASP A 98 3.61 -27.10 -22.41
CA ASP A 98 4.42 -28.32 -22.36
C ASP A 98 3.57 -29.55 -22.00
#